data_AF-A0A964LXK4-F1
#
_entry.id   AF-A0A964LXK4-F1
#
_cell.length_a   1.000
_cell.length_b   1.000
_cell.length_c   1.000
_cell.angle_alpha   90.00
_cell.angle_beta   90.00
_cell.angle_gamma   90.00
#
_symmetry.space_group_name_H-M   'P 1'
#
loop_
_entity.id
_entity.type
_entity.pdbx_description
1 polymer ?
#
loop_
_entity_poly.entity_id
_entity_poly.type
_entity_poly.pdbx_seq_one_letter_code
_entity_poly.pdbx_strand_id
1 'polypeptide(L)'
;MKSFIDFLVIALGFAVLTPTASAQSELASAEASFKYIANNLQSFLRTGHLADNPGVDGSDLEHYLELLETFYVEFRRDFGPDSVMCTFYHDPLNGRMTIEDRAELSFGILRNLPERNARYVAVDVEFKQELEDHFGSRLLDNINRAKTTVGSNQRLPSANFEQSLIINFLDTNCV
;
A
#
# COMPACT_ATOMS: atom_id res chain seq x y z
N MET A 1 -21.93 13.00 60.92
CA MET A 1 -20.66 13.67 60.61
C MET A 1 -19.78 12.69 59.87
N LYS A 2 -19.40 13.02 58.61
CA LYS A 2 -18.37 12.42 57.74
C LYS A 2 -18.54 10.94 57.34
N SER A 3 -18.18 10.45 56.15
CA SER A 3 -17.86 11.04 54.84
C SER A 3 -17.40 9.88 53.94
N PHE A 4 -18.10 9.66 52.82
CA PHE A 4 -17.58 9.39 51.47
C PHE A 4 -16.80 8.09 51.09
N ILE A 5 -16.89 7.85 49.78
CA ILE A 5 -16.01 7.12 48.84
C ILE A 5 -16.55 5.75 48.39
N ASP A 6 -17.55 5.82 47.51
CA ASP A 6 -17.50 5.41 46.10
C ASP A 6 -16.57 4.24 45.73
N PHE A 7 -17.17 3.08 45.45
CA PHE A 7 -16.58 2.04 44.59
C PHE A 7 -17.32 2.05 43.25
N LEU A 8 -17.09 3.11 42.47
CA LEU A 8 -17.43 3.12 41.05
C LEU A 8 -16.32 2.37 40.32
N VAL A 9 -16.59 1.13 39.94
CA VAL A 9 -15.72 0.33 39.08
C VAL A 9 -15.64 1.04 37.74
N ILE A 10 -14.58 1.83 37.56
CA ILE A 10 -14.20 2.40 36.27
C ILE A 10 -13.70 1.23 35.42
N ALA A 11 -14.61 0.58 34.73
CA ALA A 11 -14.31 -0.16 33.51
C ALA A 11 -13.92 0.86 32.44
N LEU A 12 -12.70 1.40 32.54
CA LEU A 12 -12.05 2.14 31.46
C LEU A 12 -11.77 1.12 30.37
N GLY A 13 -12.70 1.05 29.43
CA GLY A 13 -12.63 0.23 28.25
C GLY A 13 -11.35 0.53 27.49
N PHE A 14 -10.44 -0.44 27.50
CA PHE A 14 -9.63 -0.71 26.32
C PHE A 14 -10.60 -1.25 25.25
N ALA A 15 -11.28 -0.34 24.57
CA ALA A 15 -11.85 -0.65 23.27
C ALA A 15 -10.67 -0.92 22.35
N VAL A 16 -10.26 -2.18 22.28
CA VAL A 16 -9.42 -2.68 21.18
C VAL A 16 -10.21 -2.32 19.93
N LEU A 17 -9.75 -1.29 19.22
CA LEU A 17 -10.27 -0.88 17.92
C LEU A 17 -9.99 -2.03 16.94
N THR A 18 -10.86 -3.04 16.93
CA THR A 18 -10.85 -4.03 15.88
C THR A 18 -11.24 -3.32 14.60
N PRO A 19 -10.43 -3.39 13.54
CA PRO A 19 -10.84 -2.85 12.26
C PRO A 19 -12.15 -3.51 11.87
N THR A 20 -13.18 -2.70 11.60
CA THR A 20 -14.46 -3.18 11.11
C THR A 20 -14.24 -3.95 9.80
N ALA A 21 -15.00 -5.02 9.56
CA ALA A 21 -14.84 -5.87 8.37
C ALA A 21 -14.81 -5.09 7.03
N SER A 22 -15.49 -3.93 6.96
CA SER A 22 -15.43 -3.00 5.81
C SER A 22 -14.01 -2.47 5.55
N ALA A 23 -13.37 -1.89 6.57
CA ALA A 23 -12.04 -1.31 6.46
C ALA A 23 -10.97 -2.37 6.09
N GLN A 24 -11.12 -3.60 6.60
CA GLN A 24 -10.23 -4.70 6.23
C GLN A 24 -10.43 -5.13 4.76
N SER A 25 -11.69 -5.16 4.30
CA SER A 25 -12.02 -5.47 2.90
C SER A 25 -11.52 -4.38 1.94
N GLU A 26 -11.67 -3.11 2.30
CA GLU A 26 -11.20 -1.97 1.52
C GLU A 26 -9.67 -1.96 1.40
N LEU A 27 -8.96 -2.21 2.49
CA LEU A 27 -7.49 -2.30 2.46
C LEU A 27 -7.01 -3.51 1.66
N ALA A 28 -7.71 -4.65 1.76
CA ALA A 28 -7.40 -5.83 0.93
C ALA A 28 -7.60 -5.54 -0.56
N SER A 29 -8.63 -4.76 -0.91
CA SER A 29 -8.85 -4.28 -2.27
C SER A 29 -7.71 -3.37 -2.74
N ALA A 30 -7.30 -2.41 -1.92
CA ALA A 30 -6.20 -1.51 -2.23
C ALA A 30 -4.87 -2.27 -2.44
N GLU A 31 -4.56 -3.23 -1.56
CA GLU A 31 -3.41 -4.13 -1.70
C GLU A 31 -3.46 -4.92 -3.02
N ALA A 32 -4.63 -5.42 -3.40
CA ALA A 32 -4.79 -6.16 -4.65
C ALA A 32 -4.60 -5.27 -5.88
N SER A 33 -5.11 -4.03 -5.85
CA SER A 33 -4.86 -3.02 -6.91
C SER A 33 -3.38 -2.68 -7.02
N PHE A 34 -2.70 -2.41 -5.91
CA PHE A 34 -1.28 -2.12 -5.93
C PHE A 34 -0.47 -3.26 -6.53
N LYS A 35 -0.74 -4.51 -6.14
CA LYS A 35 -0.09 -5.70 -6.71
C LYS A 35 -0.33 -5.85 -8.21
N TYR A 36 -1.58 -5.66 -8.64
CA TYR A 36 -1.95 -5.74 -10.04
C TYR A 36 -1.23 -4.70 -10.90
N ILE A 37 -1.21 -3.45 -10.44
CA ILE A 37 -0.49 -2.36 -11.10
C ILE A 37 0.99 -2.71 -11.20
N ALA A 38 1.63 -3.04 -10.07
CA ALA A 38 3.05 -3.32 -10.02
C ALA A 38 3.47 -4.52 -10.90
N ASN A 39 2.67 -5.60 -10.89
CA ASN A 39 2.94 -6.78 -11.72
C ASN A 39 2.86 -6.45 -13.22
N ASN A 40 1.85 -5.69 -13.63
CA ASN A 40 1.68 -5.33 -15.03
C ASN A 40 2.76 -4.38 -15.52
N LEU A 41 3.10 -3.34 -14.74
CA LEU A 41 4.19 -2.43 -15.09
C LEU A 41 5.53 -3.16 -15.16
N GLN A 42 5.85 -4.00 -14.17
CA GLN A 42 7.09 -4.77 -14.18
C GLN A 42 7.16 -5.75 -15.37
N SER A 43 6.05 -6.43 -15.67
CA SER A 43 5.97 -7.32 -16.82
C SER A 43 6.14 -6.56 -18.14
N PHE A 44 5.48 -5.40 -18.27
CA PHE A 44 5.53 -4.59 -19.47
C PHE A 44 6.96 -4.06 -19.71
N LEU A 45 7.61 -3.51 -18.68
CA LEU A 45 9.01 -3.06 -18.76
C LEU A 45 9.97 -4.19 -19.17
N ARG A 46 9.70 -5.43 -18.74
CA ARG A 46 10.57 -6.59 -19.03
C ARG A 46 10.29 -7.22 -20.39
N THR A 47 9.04 -7.25 -20.83
CA THR A 47 8.59 -8.11 -21.94
C THR A 47 7.85 -7.39 -23.06
N GLY A 48 7.47 -6.13 -22.86
CA GLY A 48 6.57 -5.40 -23.75
C GLY A 48 5.11 -5.82 -23.65
N HIS A 49 4.75 -6.68 -22.69
CA HIS A 49 3.39 -7.20 -22.51
C HIS A 49 2.91 -7.13 -21.07
N LEU A 50 1.62 -6.79 -20.91
CA LEU A 50 0.90 -6.88 -19.64
C LEU A 50 0.78 -8.35 -19.22
N ALA A 51 1.17 -8.67 -17.98
CA ALA A 51 1.07 -10.04 -17.45
C ALA A 51 -0.40 -10.48 -17.32
N ASP A 52 -1.24 -9.57 -16.83
CA ASP A 52 -2.65 -9.78 -16.60
C ASP A 52 -3.45 -8.77 -17.44
N ASN A 53 -3.30 -8.87 -18.77
CA ASN A 53 -3.96 -7.98 -19.71
C ASN A 53 -5.50 -8.07 -19.56
N PRO A 54 -6.20 -6.99 -19.17
CA PRO A 54 -7.64 -7.01 -19.01
C PRO A 54 -8.42 -6.85 -20.32
N GLY A 55 -7.75 -6.99 -21.48
CA GLY A 55 -8.31 -6.80 -22.81
C GLY A 55 -8.08 -5.40 -23.36
N VAL A 56 -7.00 -4.74 -22.94
CA VAL A 56 -6.55 -3.46 -23.51
C VAL A 56 -5.52 -3.73 -24.61
N ASP A 57 -5.71 -3.09 -25.76
CA ASP A 57 -4.81 -3.11 -26.90
C ASP A 57 -4.86 -1.78 -27.68
N GLY A 58 -4.02 -1.66 -28.72
CA GLY A 58 -4.05 -0.51 -29.63
C GLY A 58 -3.78 0.84 -28.95
N SER A 59 -4.58 1.86 -29.30
CA SER A 59 -4.47 3.22 -28.76
C SER A 59 -4.73 3.31 -27.27
N ASP A 60 -5.53 2.38 -26.73
CA ASP A 60 -5.96 2.42 -25.35
C ASP A 60 -4.85 1.90 -24.41
N LEU A 61 -3.87 1.16 -24.95
CA LEU A 61 -2.76 0.60 -24.17
C LEU A 61 -1.83 1.68 -23.61
N GLU A 62 -1.51 2.72 -24.39
CA GLU A 62 -0.63 3.80 -23.94
C GLU A 62 -1.28 4.56 -22.78
N HIS A 63 -2.54 4.99 -22.95
CA HIS A 63 -3.29 5.67 -21.90
C HIS A 63 -3.50 4.79 -20.66
N TYR A 64 -3.72 3.49 -20.86
CA TYR A 64 -3.83 2.54 -19.75
C TYR A 64 -2.52 2.41 -18.97
N LEU A 65 -1.37 2.34 -19.66
CA LEU A 65 -0.06 2.31 -19.00
C LEU A 65 0.21 3.60 -18.22
N GLU A 66 -0.10 4.77 -18.79
CA GLU A 66 0.00 6.05 -18.08
C GLU A 66 -0.83 6.07 -16.79
N LEU A 67 -2.05 5.51 -16.84
CA LEU A 67 -2.91 5.38 -15.66
C LEU A 67 -2.27 4.45 -14.62
N LEU A 68 -1.76 3.29 -15.04
CA LEU A 68 -1.07 2.36 -14.13
C LEU A 68 0.16 3.01 -13.49
N GLU A 69 0.98 3.73 -14.25
CA GLU A 69 2.16 4.44 -13.76
C GLU A 69 1.77 5.51 -12.73
N THR A 70 0.76 6.32 -13.04
CA THR A 70 0.24 7.36 -12.16
C THR A 70 -0.17 6.77 -10.81
N PHE A 71 -1.01 5.73 -10.82
CA PHE A 71 -1.48 5.12 -9.58
C PHE A 71 -0.39 4.31 -8.85
N TYR A 72 0.60 3.78 -9.56
CA TYR A 72 1.78 3.19 -8.94
C TYR A 72 2.56 4.21 -8.10
N VAL A 73 2.75 5.42 -8.63
CA VAL A 73 3.38 6.54 -7.90
C VAL A 73 2.51 6.96 -6.72
N GLU A 74 1.20 7.12 -6.90
CA GLU A 74 0.29 7.54 -5.83
C GLU A 74 0.23 6.54 -4.67
N PHE A 75 0.21 5.23 -4.94
CA PHE A 75 0.32 4.21 -3.89
C PHE A 75 1.63 4.32 -3.14
N ARG A 76 2.75 4.52 -3.85
CA ARG A 76 4.10 4.55 -3.29
C ARG A 76 4.52 5.90 -2.74
N ARG A 77 3.70 6.94 -2.81
CA ARG A 77 4.10 8.32 -2.49
C ARG A 77 4.89 8.47 -1.18
N ASP A 78 4.47 7.76 -0.13
CA ASP A 78 5.09 7.88 1.19
C ASP A 78 6.23 6.87 1.43
N PHE A 79 6.41 5.87 0.55
CA PHE A 79 7.38 4.77 0.74
C PHE A 79 8.19 4.40 -0.52
N GLY A 80 8.07 5.17 -1.59
CA GLY A 80 8.83 5.00 -2.83
C GLY A 80 10.27 5.52 -2.70
N PRO A 81 11.08 5.43 -3.77
CA PRO A 81 12.52 5.69 -3.71
C PRO A 81 12.84 7.12 -3.25
N ASP A 82 12.02 8.09 -3.65
CA ASP A 82 12.19 9.50 -3.30
C ASP A 82 11.59 9.88 -1.93
N SER A 83 11.08 8.91 -1.17
CA SER A 83 10.49 9.16 0.14
C SER A 83 11.54 9.50 1.20
N VAL A 84 11.12 10.21 2.25
CA VAL A 84 11.98 10.49 3.42
C VAL A 84 12.42 9.17 4.10
N MET A 85 11.55 8.15 4.08
CA MET A 85 11.86 6.80 4.55
C MET A 85 13.09 6.24 3.82
N CYS A 86 13.07 6.24 2.48
CA CYS A 86 14.16 5.71 1.68
C CYS A 86 15.42 6.56 1.74
N THR A 87 15.26 7.89 1.82
CA THR A 87 16.37 8.82 2.04
C THR A 87 17.13 8.50 3.33
N PHE A 88 16.40 8.27 4.43
CA PHE A 88 17.02 7.91 5.71
C PHE A 88 17.68 6.52 5.65
N TYR A 89 17.02 5.54 5.01
CA TYR A 89 17.50 4.16 4.92
C TYR A 89 18.84 4.05 4.17
N HIS A 90 19.04 4.89 3.14
CA HIS A 90 20.25 4.89 2.32
C HIS A 90 21.30 5.94 2.72
N ASP A 91 21.03 6.82 3.69
CA ASP A 91 21.99 7.83 4.13
C ASP A 91 23.29 7.17 4.65
N PRO A 92 24.46 7.42 4.01
CA PRO A 92 25.73 6.87 4.45
C PRO A 92 26.10 7.24 5.90
N LEU A 93 25.61 8.36 6.41
CA LEU A 93 25.83 8.78 7.81
C LEU A 93 25.15 7.83 8.80
N ASN A 94 24.05 7.20 8.39
CA ASN A 94 23.35 6.15 9.15
C ASN A 94 24.01 4.77 8.99
N GLY A 95 25.10 4.66 8.24
CA GLY A 95 25.84 3.42 8.00
C GLY A 95 26.53 2.84 9.26
N ARG A 96 26.62 3.61 10.35
CA ARG A 96 27.11 3.12 11.66
C ARG A 96 26.07 2.35 12.45
N MET A 97 24.79 2.47 12.09
CA MET A 97 23.70 1.70 12.69
C MET A 97 23.69 0.27 12.13
N THR A 98 23.18 -0.67 12.92
CA THR A 98 22.83 -2.00 12.40
C THR A 98 21.77 -1.87 11.30
N ILE A 99 21.66 -2.89 10.44
CA ILE A 99 20.62 -2.89 9.39
C ILE A 99 19.23 -2.90 10.02
N GLU A 100 19.08 -3.58 11.17
CA GLU A 100 17.85 -3.67 11.92
C GLU A 100 17.43 -2.31 12.50
N ASP A 101 18.32 -1.64 13.23
CA ASP A 101 18.01 -0.33 13.84
C ASP A 101 17.69 0.70 12.76
N ARG A 102 18.46 0.69 11.66
CA ARG A 102 18.22 1.61 10.54
C ARG A 102 16.87 1.33 9.87
N ALA A 103 16.51 0.06 9.68
CA ALA A 103 15.24 -0.33 9.09
C ALA A 103 14.04 0.06 9.97
N GLU A 104 14.13 -0.18 11.27
CA GLU A 104 13.09 0.19 12.24
C GLU A 104 12.86 1.71 12.25
N LEU A 105 13.94 2.49 12.37
CA LEU A 105 13.87 3.95 12.33
C LEU A 105 13.33 4.48 11.00
N SER A 106 13.77 3.91 9.88
CA SER A 106 13.28 4.29 8.55
C SER A 106 11.78 4.04 8.44
N PHE A 107 11.32 2.83 8.78
CA PHE A 107 9.91 2.45 8.70
C PHE A 107 9.04 3.29 9.63
N GLY A 108 9.58 3.71 10.77
CA GLY A 108 8.93 4.65 11.71
C GLY A 108 8.71 6.06 11.16
N ILE A 109 9.37 6.46 10.06
CA ILE A 109 9.14 7.74 9.37
C ILE A 109 7.80 7.75 8.63
N LEU A 110 7.31 6.57 8.25
CA LEU A 110 6.02 6.46 7.59
C LEU A 110 4.93 7.09 8.46
N ARG A 111 3.90 7.63 7.81
CA ARG A 111 2.66 8.07 8.47
C ARG A 111 2.17 6.99 9.45
N ASN A 112 1.41 7.40 10.46
CA ASN A 112 0.80 6.41 11.35
C ASN A 112 -0.11 5.45 10.55
N LEU A 113 -0.30 4.25 11.09
CA LEU A 113 -1.02 3.19 10.38
C LEU A 113 -2.44 3.60 9.93
N PRO A 114 -3.28 4.26 10.76
CA PRO A 114 -4.60 4.70 10.33
C PRO A 114 -4.57 5.66 9.13
N GLU A 115 -3.70 6.67 9.15
CA GLU A 115 -3.60 7.65 8.05
C GLU A 115 -3.10 7.03 6.74
N ARG A 116 -2.18 6.07 6.84
CA ARG A 116 -1.71 5.31 5.66
C ARG A 116 -2.80 4.47 5.07
N ASN A 117 -3.51 3.70 5.90
CA ASN A 117 -4.57 2.84 5.44
C ASN A 117 -5.68 3.66 4.76
N ALA A 118 -6.06 4.79 5.35
CA ALA A 118 -7.02 5.71 4.75
C ALA A 118 -6.55 6.25 3.39
N ARG A 119 -5.26 6.58 3.26
CA ARG A 119 -4.68 7.00 1.99
C ARG A 119 -4.73 5.88 0.94
N TYR A 120 -4.33 4.65 1.27
CA TYR A 120 -4.36 3.55 0.31
C TYR A 120 -5.76 3.23 -0.18
N VAL A 121 -6.76 3.28 0.71
CA VAL A 121 -8.16 3.12 0.33
C VAL A 121 -8.61 4.24 -0.60
N ALA A 122 -8.25 5.50 -0.32
CA ALA A 122 -8.59 6.62 -1.19
C ALA A 122 -7.98 6.47 -2.60
N VAL A 123 -6.70 6.08 -2.68
CA VAL A 123 -6.01 5.84 -3.97
C VAL A 123 -6.66 4.68 -4.74
N ASP A 124 -7.08 3.61 -4.07
CA ASP A 124 -7.79 2.50 -4.71
C ASP A 124 -9.16 2.92 -5.27
N VAL A 125 -9.90 3.76 -4.54
CA VAL A 125 -11.19 4.31 -5.00
C VAL A 125 -10.98 5.16 -6.24
N GLU A 126 -10.03 6.08 -6.21
CA GLU A 126 -9.72 6.98 -7.34
C GLU A 126 -9.25 6.18 -8.56
N PHE A 127 -8.37 5.18 -8.38
CA PHE A 127 -7.94 4.28 -9.45
C PHE A 127 -9.11 3.59 -10.16
N LYS A 128 -10.05 3.06 -9.38
CA LYS A 128 -11.23 2.38 -9.94
C LYS A 128 -12.15 3.34 -10.66
N GLN A 129 -12.32 4.54 -10.12
CA GLN A 129 -13.14 5.57 -10.74
C GLN A 129 -12.54 5.99 -12.09
N GLU A 130 -11.24 6.30 -12.13
CA GLU A 130 -10.55 6.67 -13.38
C GLU A 130 -10.61 5.53 -14.41
N LEU A 131 -10.51 4.26 -13.98
CA LEU A 131 -10.70 3.11 -14.86
C LEU A 131 -12.11 3.07 -15.47
N GLU A 132 -13.15 3.30 -14.67
CA GLU A 132 -14.53 3.32 -15.17
C GLU A 132 -14.78 4.51 -16.10
N ASP A 133 -14.28 5.68 -15.75
CA ASP A 133 -14.49 6.92 -16.49
C ASP A 133 -13.80 6.87 -17.87
N HIS A 134 -12.60 6.30 -17.96
CA HIS A 134 -11.81 6.25 -19.19
C HIS A 134 -12.00 4.98 -20.02
N PHE A 135 -12.28 3.83 -19.39
CA PHE A 135 -12.31 2.53 -20.08
C PHE A 135 -13.62 1.75 -19.88
N GLY A 136 -14.52 2.27 -19.03
CA GLY A 136 -15.81 1.65 -18.74
C GLY A 136 -15.74 0.52 -17.70
N SER A 137 -16.89 0.23 -17.10
CA SER A 137 -17.04 -0.76 -16.02
C SER A 137 -16.62 -2.18 -16.41
N ARG A 138 -16.70 -2.53 -17.70
CA ARG A 138 -16.25 -3.85 -18.19
C ARG A 138 -14.76 -4.07 -17.96
N LEU A 139 -13.93 -3.03 -18.13
CA LEU A 139 -12.50 -3.16 -17.89
C LEU A 139 -12.22 -3.30 -16.39
N LEU A 140 -12.89 -2.49 -15.56
CA LEU A 140 -12.78 -2.63 -14.11
C LEU A 140 -13.16 -4.04 -13.64
N ASP A 141 -14.23 -4.63 -14.18
CA ASP A 141 -14.65 -5.99 -13.88
C ASP A 141 -13.58 -7.03 -14.26
N ASN A 142 -12.95 -6.87 -15.44
CA ASN A 142 -11.85 -7.74 -15.87
C ASN A 142 -10.66 -7.63 -14.90
N ILE A 143 -10.30 -6.41 -14.52
CA ILE A 143 -9.22 -6.12 -13.58
C ILE A 143 -9.53 -6.72 -12.21
N ASN A 144 -10.75 -6.57 -11.69
CA ASN A 144 -11.15 -7.14 -10.40
C ASN A 144 -11.08 -8.67 -10.39
N ARG A 145 -11.36 -9.33 -11.52
CA ARG A 145 -11.10 -10.76 -11.67
C ARG A 145 -9.60 -11.08 -11.67
N ALA A 146 -8.81 -10.35 -12.46
CA ALA A 146 -7.37 -10.57 -12.60
C ALA A 146 -6.60 -10.39 -11.28
N LYS A 147 -6.98 -9.40 -10.45
CA LYS A 147 -6.41 -9.13 -9.13
C LYS A 147 -6.36 -10.36 -8.20
N THR A 148 -7.27 -11.32 -8.37
CA THR A 148 -7.34 -12.51 -7.52
C THR A 148 -6.22 -13.52 -7.77
N THR A 149 -5.52 -13.43 -8.90
CA THR A 149 -4.48 -14.38 -9.31
C THR A 149 -3.08 -13.78 -9.40
N VAL A 150 -2.92 -12.48 -9.08
CA VAL A 150 -1.65 -11.77 -9.23
C VAL A 150 -0.61 -12.29 -8.24
N GLY A 151 0.45 -12.90 -8.75
CA GLY A 151 1.65 -13.22 -8.00
C GLY A 151 2.63 -12.05 -7.98
N SER A 152 2.52 -11.17 -6.99
CA SER A 152 3.47 -10.06 -6.79
C SER A 152 4.05 -10.07 -5.39
N ASN A 153 5.37 -9.83 -5.31
CA ASN A 153 6.08 -9.64 -4.04
C ASN A 153 5.93 -8.22 -3.49
N GLN A 154 5.38 -7.29 -4.29
CA GLN A 154 5.06 -5.95 -3.84
C GLN A 154 3.90 -6.00 -2.84
N ARG A 155 4.00 -5.21 -1.77
CA ARG A 155 3.01 -5.12 -0.70
C ARG A 155 2.94 -3.71 -0.19
N LEU A 156 1.77 -3.27 0.26
CA LEU A 156 1.65 -2.08 1.07
C LEU A 156 2.27 -2.35 2.45
N PRO A 157 2.95 -1.37 3.05
CA PRO A 157 3.52 -1.54 4.38
C PRO A 157 2.39 -1.81 5.38
N SER A 158 2.61 -2.73 6.32
CA SER A 158 1.63 -3.15 7.33
C SER A 158 2.20 -3.05 8.74
N ALA A 159 1.34 -2.90 9.74
CA ALA A 159 1.76 -2.91 11.15
C ALA A 159 2.21 -4.29 11.65
N ASN A 160 1.89 -5.36 10.92
CA ASN A 160 2.27 -6.73 11.29
C ASN A 160 3.57 -7.18 10.60
N PHE A 161 4.37 -6.25 10.07
CA PHE A 161 5.66 -6.60 9.51
C PHE A 161 6.64 -6.87 10.65
N GLU A 162 7.09 -8.12 10.73
CA GLU A 162 8.26 -8.49 11.51
C GLU A 162 9.52 -7.82 10.94
N GLN A 163 10.59 -7.76 11.73
CA GLN A 163 11.81 -7.05 11.36
C GLN A 163 12.38 -7.42 9.99
N SER A 164 12.40 -8.71 9.65
CA SER A 164 12.89 -9.18 8.35
C SER A 164 12.03 -8.73 7.18
N LEU A 165 10.71 -8.58 7.39
CA LEU A 165 9.78 -8.06 6.38
C LEU A 165 9.93 -6.55 6.21
N ILE A 166 10.24 -5.82 7.28
CA ILE A 166 10.57 -4.39 7.19
C ILE A 166 11.81 -4.18 6.32
N ILE A 167 12.89 -4.92 6.61
CA ILE A 167 14.14 -4.84 5.83
C ILE A 167 13.86 -5.19 4.36
N ASN A 168 13.22 -6.32 4.09
CA ASN A 168 12.88 -6.72 2.73
C ASN A 168 11.99 -5.69 2.01
N PHE A 169 11.04 -5.07 2.72
CA PHE A 169 10.20 -4.02 2.17
C PHE A 169 11.02 -2.79 1.77
N LEU A 170 11.94 -2.33 2.63
CA LEU A 170 12.84 -1.21 2.36
C LEU A 170 13.78 -1.52 1.19
N ASP A 171 14.43 -2.68 1.21
CA ASP A 171 15.34 -3.14 0.14
C ASP A 171 14.63 -3.26 -1.21
N THR A 172 13.32 -3.56 -1.20
CA THR A 172 12.53 -3.67 -2.44
C THR A 172 12.06 -2.30 -2.94
N ASN A 173 11.74 -1.36 -2.05
CA ASN A 173 11.05 -0.12 -2.40
C ASN A 173 11.96 1.11 -2.49
N CYS A 174 13.18 1.05 -1.95
CA CYS A 174 14.10 2.18 -1.93
C CYS A 174 15.15 2.18 -3.04
N VAL A 175 15.00 1.28 -4.03
CA VAL A 175 15.85 1.15 -5.23
C VAL A 175 15.34 2.00 -6.37
#